data_AF-A0ABD7QY18-F1
#
_entry.id   AF-A0ABD7QY18-F1
#
_cell.length_a   1.000
_cell.length_b   1.000
_cell.length_c   1.000
_cell.angle_alpha   90.00
_cell.angle_beta   90.00
_cell.angle_gamma   90.00
#
_symmetry.space_group_name_H-M   'P 1'
#
loop_
_entity.id
_entity.type
_entity.pdbx_description
1 polymer ?
#
loop_
_entity_poly.entity_id
_entity_poly.type
_entity_poly.pdbx_seq_one_letter_code
_entity_poly.pdbx_strand_id
1 'polypeptide(L)'
;MPSYRVTLAIGALAAGTAPDAVLPAAARLVAEHAVVEAQDVRLLRGVPCAVVRFESDDDATAAVVRDRAVHGLRDVVEIRSAVVTRRDGARWIPVA
;
A
#
# COMPACT_ATOMS: atom_id res chain seq x y z
N MET A 1 -6.04 8.32 -15.82
CA MET A 1 -6.30 8.33 -14.37
C MET A 1 -5.01 8.64 -13.64
N PRO A 2 -5.00 9.46 -12.57
CA PRO A 2 -3.79 9.70 -11.79
C PRO A 2 -3.23 8.42 -11.17
N SER A 3 -1.90 8.36 -11.10
CA SER A 3 -1.17 7.27 -10.43
C SER A 3 -1.00 7.62 -8.96
N TYR A 4 -1.32 6.68 -8.09
CA TYR A 4 -1.17 6.76 -6.64
C TYR A 4 -0.22 5.68 -6.14
N ARG A 5 0.29 5.90 -4.95
CA ARG A 5 1.10 4.93 -4.22
C ARG A 5 0.62 4.86 -2.79
N VAL A 6 0.22 3.66 -2.35
CA VAL A 6 0.07 3.35 -0.94
C VAL A 6 1.40 2.79 -0.42
N THR A 7 1.87 3.36 0.69
CA THR A 7 3.06 2.90 1.42
C THR A 7 2.61 2.41 2.79
N LEU A 8 2.75 1.11 3.03
CA LEU A 8 2.37 0.45 4.27
C LEU A 8 3.62 0.13 5.07
N ALA A 9 3.80 0.76 6.23
CA ALA A 9 4.88 0.39 7.15
C ALA A 9 4.53 -0.91 7.86
N ILE A 10 5.39 -1.91 7.68
CA ILE A 10 5.17 -3.29 8.10
C ILE A 10 5.78 -3.49 9.48
N GLY A 11 4.99 -4.02 10.41
CA GLY A 11 5.38 -4.37 11.76
C GLY A 11 5.51 -5.88 11.95
N ALA A 12 5.08 -6.37 13.12
CA ALA A 12 5.08 -7.79 13.43
C ALA A 12 4.14 -8.57 12.48
N LEU A 13 4.60 -9.73 12.03
CA LEU A 13 3.79 -10.66 11.23
C LEU A 13 2.95 -11.56 12.16
N ALA A 14 1.78 -11.98 11.69
CA ALA A 14 1.03 -13.03 12.35
C ALA A 14 1.83 -14.35 12.35
N ALA A 15 1.56 -15.20 13.34
CA ALA A 15 2.23 -16.49 13.45
C ALA A 15 1.98 -17.35 12.19
N GLY A 16 3.05 -17.88 11.59
CA GLY A 16 2.97 -18.69 10.37
C GLY A 16 2.92 -17.89 9.07
N THR A 17 2.86 -16.55 9.13
CA THR A 17 2.96 -15.71 7.92
C THR A 17 4.40 -15.63 7.44
N ALA A 18 4.64 -16.05 6.19
CA ALA A 18 5.92 -15.87 5.52
C ALA A 18 6.11 -14.38 5.15
N PRO A 19 7.27 -13.75 5.42
CA PRO A 19 7.48 -12.33 5.13
C PRO A 19 7.27 -11.93 3.66
N ASP A 20 7.63 -12.80 2.73
CA ASP A 20 7.49 -12.59 1.29
C ASP A 20 6.04 -12.69 0.80
N ALA A 21 5.11 -13.20 1.61
CA ALA A 21 3.68 -13.23 1.30
C ALA A 21 2.99 -11.86 1.51
N VAL A 22 3.60 -10.92 2.24
CA VAL A 22 2.96 -9.64 2.60
C VAL A 22 2.74 -8.73 1.39
N LEU A 23 3.76 -8.55 0.53
CA LEU A 23 3.65 -7.68 -0.64
C LEU A 23 2.58 -8.19 -1.64
N PRO A 24 2.59 -9.49 -2.04
CA PRO A 24 1.53 -10.03 -2.90
C PRO A 24 0.14 -9.89 -2.30
N ALA A 25 -0.01 -10.09 -0.98
CA ALA A 25 -1.30 -9.91 -0.31
C ALA A 25 -1.78 -8.44 -0.37
N ALA A 26 -0.89 -7.48 -0.12
CA ALA A 26 -1.20 -6.06 -0.24
C ALA A 26 -1.60 -5.69 -1.68
N ALA A 27 -0.84 -6.14 -2.68
CA ALA A 27 -1.14 -5.87 -4.08
C ALA A 27 -2.48 -6.48 -4.52
N ARG A 28 -2.81 -7.69 -4.05
CA ARG A 28 -4.11 -8.34 -4.30
C ARG A 28 -5.26 -7.52 -3.74
N LEU A 29 -5.16 -7.06 -2.49
CA LEU A 29 -6.21 -6.24 -1.85
C LEU A 29 -6.39 -4.89 -2.55
N VAL A 30 -5.30 -4.28 -3.04
CA VAL A 30 -5.40 -3.07 -3.87
C VAL A 30 -6.07 -3.39 -5.21
N ALA A 31 -5.73 -4.52 -5.83
CA ALA A 31 -6.28 -4.95 -7.12
C ALA A 31 -7.78 -5.25 -7.09
N GLU A 32 -8.38 -5.49 -5.91
CA GLU A 32 -9.83 -5.61 -5.74
C GLU A 32 -10.57 -4.27 -5.99
N HIS A 33 -9.86 -3.14 -5.96
CA HIS A 33 -10.46 -1.80 -6.02
C HIS A 33 -9.83 -0.87 -7.07
N ALA A 34 -8.64 -1.20 -7.58
CA ALA A 34 -7.89 -0.34 -8.49
C ALA A 34 -6.97 -1.15 -9.42
N VAL A 35 -6.57 -0.56 -10.54
CA VAL A 35 -5.57 -1.17 -11.43
C VAL A 35 -4.19 -1.02 -10.80
N VAL A 36 -3.54 -2.13 -10.42
CA VAL A 36 -2.17 -2.13 -9.90
C VAL A 36 -1.18 -1.97 -11.05
N GLU A 37 -0.34 -0.94 -10.98
CA GLU A 37 0.71 -0.67 -11.95
C GLU A 37 2.04 -1.32 -11.56
N ALA A 38 2.34 -1.37 -10.27
CA ALA A 38 3.62 -1.85 -9.73
C ALA A 38 3.51 -2.17 -8.24
N GLN A 39 4.41 -3.03 -7.76
CA GLN A 39 4.58 -3.34 -6.34
C GLN A 39 6.07 -3.49 -6.02
N ASP A 40 6.49 -3.08 -4.82
CA ASP A 40 7.89 -3.02 -4.41
C ASP A 40 8.01 -3.12 -2.87
N VAL A 41 9.12 -3.70 -2.37
CA VAL A 41 9.48 -3.64 -0.94
C VAL A 41 10.57 -2.60 -0.76
N ARG A 42 10.37 -1.68 0.18
CA ARG A 42 11.34 -0.61 0.47
C ARG A 42 11.74 -0.60 1.93
N LEU A 43 12.94 -0.12 2.20
CA LEU A 43 13.36 0.30 3.53
C LEU A 43 13.32 1.82 3.61
N LEU A 44 12.34 2.37 4.32
CA LEU A 44 12.21 3.81 4.54
C LEU A 44 12.69 4.13 5.96
N ARG A 45 13.89 4.76 6.07
CA ARG A 45 14.51 5.08 7.37
C ARG A 45 14.64 3.86 8.29
N GLY A 46 14.96 2.70 7.72
CA GLY A 46 15.09 1.43 8.45
C GLY A 46 13.77 0.69 8.69
N VAL A 47 12.63 1.23 8.25
CA VAL A 47 11.32 0.58 8.37
C VAL A 47 11.00 -0.18 7.08
N PRO A 48 10.68 -1.49 7.14
CA PRO A 48 10.21 -2.23 5.97
C PRO A 48 8.83 -1.74 5.54
N CYS A 49 8.67 -1.47 4.26
CA CYS A 49 7.45 -0.96 3.68
C CYS A 49 7.03 -1.78 2.47
N ALA A 50 5.78 -2.23 2.45
CA ALA A 50 5.12 -2.70 1.25
C ALA A 50 4.60 -1.48 0.48
N VAL A 51 4.99 -1.35 -0.78
CA VAL A 51 4.63 -0.21 -1.63
C VAL A 51 3.87 -0.72 -2.83
N VAL A 52 2.63 -0.28 -2.99
CA VAL A 52 1.79 -0.65 -4.14
C VAL A 52 1.38 0.61 -4.88
N ARG A 53 1.59 0.60 -6.19
CA ARG A 53 1.26 1.69 -7.11
C ARG A 53 0.03 1.31 -7.91
N PHE A 54 -0.92 2.22 -8.02
CA PHE A 54 -2.21 1.94 -8.64
C PHE A 54 -2.83 3.19 -9.27
N GLU A 55 -3.72 3.00 -10.24
CA GLU A 55 -4.53 4.06 -10.81
C GLU A 55 -5.82 4.28 -10.01
N SER A 56 -6.21 5.53 -9.81
CA SER A 56 -7.50 5.88 -9.19
C SER A 56 -8.02 7.19 -9.77
N ASP A 57 -9.31 7.48 -9.61
CA ASP A 57 -9.94 8.67 -10.17
C ASP A 57 -9.60 9.93 -9.37
N ASP A 58 -9.57 9.83 -8.05
CA ASP A 58 -9.39 10.95 -7.12
C ASP A 58 -8.76 10.53 -5.79
N ASP A 59 -8.38 11.54 -4.99
CA ASP A 59 -7.70 11.35 -3.71
C ASP A 59 -8.57 10.60 -2.68
N ALA A 60 -9.90 10.79 -2.73
CA ALA A 60 -10.83 10.15 -1.81
C ALA A 60 -10.93 8.65 -2.08
N THR A 61 -11.04 8.26 -3.36
CA THR A 61 -11.06 6.87 -3.80
C THR A 61 -9.73 6.20 -3.50
N ALA A 62 -8.60 6.89 -3.71
CA ALA A 62 -7.29 6.36 -3.34
C ALA A 62 -7.14 6.13 -1.83
N ALA A 63 -7.72 7.00 -0.98
CA ALA A 63 -7.78 6.79 0.46
C ALA A 63 -8.63 5.56 0.83
N VAL A 64 -9.76 5.34 0.16
CA VAL A 64 -10.57 4.13 0.36
C VAL A 64 -9.79 2.87 0.00
N VAL A 65 -9.03 2.88 -1.10
CA VAL A 65 -8.15 1.75 -1.48
C VAL A 65 -7.13 1.44 -0.38
N ARG A 66 -6.50 2.46 0.20
CA ARG A 66 -5.62 2.29 1.37
C ARG A 66 -6.36 1.63 2.52
N ASP A 67 -7.52 2.15 2.91
CA ASP A 67 -8.26 1.66 4.07
C ASP A 67 -8.69 0.20 3.89
N ARG A 68 -9.07 -0.18 2.67
CA ARG A 68 -9.40 -1.57 2.29
C ARG A 68 -8.18 -2.49 2.39
N ALA A 69 -7.03 -2.05 1.88
CA ALA A 69 -5.79 -2.82 1.99
C ALA A 69 -5.34 -3.00 3.45
N VAL A 70 -5.40 -1.93 4.26
CA VAL A 70 -5.09 -1.99 5.70
C VAL A 70 -6.04 -2.94 6.42
N HIS A 71 -7.34 -2.82 6.17
CA HIS A 71 -8.33 -3.70 6.78
C HIS A 71 -8.12 -5.18 6.41
N GLY A 72 -7.86 -5.47 5.13
CA GLY A 72 -7.64 -6.84 4.66
C GLY A 72 -6.34 -7.47 5.14
N LEU A 73 -5.34 -6.68 5.55
CA LEU A 73 -4.07 -7.16 6.08
C LEU A 73 -4.05 -7.37 7.60
N ARG A 74 -5.08 -6.94 8.33
CA ARG A 74 -5.09 -6.89 9.80
C ARG A 74 -4.77 -8.24 10.47
N ASP A 75 -5.13 -9.35 9.83
CA ASP A 75 -4.95 -10.72 10.34
C ASP A 75 -3.64 -11.36 9.83
N VAL A 76 -2.89 -10.65 8.98
CA VAL A 76 -1.63 -11.10 8.35
C VAL A 76 -0.43 -10.38 8.97
N VAL A 77 -0.56 -9.07 9.21
CA VAL A 77 0.54 -8.22 9.61
C VAL A 77 0.07 -6.96 10.33
N GLU A 78 0.85 -6.53 11.32
CA GLU A 78 0.73 -5.21 11.93
C GLU A 78 1.07 -4.13 10.89
N ILE A 79 0.13 -3.22 10.62
CA ILE A 79 0.38 -2.01 9.82
C ILE A 79 0.64 -0.84 10.77
N ARG A 80 1.89 -0.37 10.82
CA ARG A 80 2.31 0.72 11.72
C ARG A 80 1.89 2.11 11.22
N SER A 81 1.80 2.26 9.91
CA SER A 81 1.32 3.48 9.26
C SER A 81 0.97 3.17 7.80
N ALA A 82 0.02 3.93 7.24
CA ALA A 82 -0.35 3.82 5.84
C ALA A 82 -0.48 5.22 5.24
N VAL A 83 0.27 5.51 4.18
CA VAL A 83 0.27 6.82 3.51
C VAL A 83 -0.04 6.63 2.04
N VAL A 84 -0.97 7.43 1.51
CA VAL A 84 -1.20 7.54 0.07
C VAL A 84 -0.48 8.77 -0.45
N THR A 85 0.14 8.63 -1.62
CA THR A 85 0.72 9.76 -2.36
C THR A 85 0.20 9.73 -3.79
N ARG A 86 -0.13 10.89 -4.34
CA ARG A 86 -0.46 11.07 -5.77
C ARG A 86 0.80 11.44 -6.54
N ARG A 87 0.95 10.90 -7.75
CA ARG A 87 2.02 11.27 -8.67
C ARG A 87 1.69 12.61 -9.33
N ASP A 88 2.61 13.56 -9.21
CA ASP A 88 2.60 14.84 -9.90
C ASP A 88 3.94 15.02 -10.63
N GLY A 89 3.92 14.73 -11.94
CA GLY A 89 5.13 14.59 -12.75
C GLY A 89 6.11 13.56 -12.17
N ALA A 90 7.27 14.03 -11.71
CA ALA A 90 8.30 13.22 -11.06
C ALA A 90 8.17 13.13 -9.53
N ARG A 91 7.22 13.84 -8.93
CA ARG A 91 7.04 13.94 -7.47
C ARG A 91 5.90 13.04 -6.99
N TRP A 92 5.98 12.66 -5.72
CA TRP A 92 4.93 11.96 -4.99
C TRP A 92 4.46 12.87 -3.86
N ILE A 93 3.22 13.34 -3.95
CA ILE A 93 2.63 14.30 -3.00
C ILE A 93 1.67 13.54 -2.08
N PRO A 94 1.82 13.62 -0.74
CA PRO A 94 0.88 12.99 0.18
C PRO A 94 -0.54 13.48 -0.05
N VAL A 95 -1.50 12.56 -0.04
CA VAL A 95 -2.93 12.84 -0.15
C VAL A 95 -3.66 11.99 0.89
N ALA A 96 -4.62 12.61 1.59
CA ALA A 96 -5.45 12.02 2.64
C ALA A 96 -4.70 11.40 3.83
#